data_AF-C8X794-F1
#
_entry.id   AF-C8X794-F1
#
_cell.length_a   1.000
_cell.length_b   1.000
_cell.length_c   1.000
_cell.angle_alpha   90.00
_cell.angle_beta   90.00
_cell.angle_gamma   90.00
#
_symmetry.space_group_name_H-M   'P 1'
#
loop_
_entity.id
_entity.type
_entity.pdbx_description
1 polymer ?
#
loop_
_entity_poly.entity_id
_entity_poly.type
_entity_poly.pdbx_seq_one_letter_code
_entity_poly.pdbx_strand_id
1 'polypeptide(L)'
;MALVTVEQLVGDLGALGIARSSVVLAHTSLSRLGRVVGGEQAVIAALLQAIGPAGTLVMPSQSWQLCDPGYLDDPDVPPEVWPLVRDHLPAYDPAGTPTRTMGAVAELFRTLPGAVRSHHPHRSFAALGPHAAEIVAVHDLDCPNGERSPLKTMYDLDSWTLLLGVGGRPEVLRPGRAARRSRSPAPHLG
;
A
#
# COMPACT_ATOMS: atom_id res chain seq x y z
N MET A 1 -27.25 -6.40 -1.91
CA MET A 1 -25.83 -6.07 -2.14
C MET A 1 -25.70 -4.56 -2.04
N ALA A 2 -25.00 -4.03 -1.04
CA ALA A 2 -24.88 -2.58 -0.85
C ALA A 2 -23.89 -2.00 -1.88
N LEU A 3 -24.27 -0.90 -2.51
CA LEU A 3 -23.38 -0.09 -3.35
C LEU A 3 -22.55 0.83 -2.45
N VAL A 4 -21.27 0.98 -2.77
CA VAL A 4 -20.35 1.87 -2.07
C VAL A 4 -19.93 2.99 -3.02
N THR A 5 -20.06 4.24 -2.59
CA THR A 5 -19.68 5.44 -3.38
C THR A 5 -18.43 6.11 -2.84
N VAL A 6 -17.89 7.06 -3.61
CA VAL A 6 -16.75 7.89 -3.19
C VAL A 6 -17.07 8.68 -1.92
N GLU A 7 -18.25 9.30 -1.86
CA GLU A 7 -18.69 10.13 -0.74
C GLU A 7 -18.80 9.30 0.56
N GLN A 8 -19.32 8.07 0.44
CA GLN A 8 -19.39 7.15 1.57
C GLN A 8 -18.00 6.76 2.06
N LEU A 9 -17.09 6.39 1.14
CA LEU A 9 -15.71 6.05 1.50
C LEU A 9 -14.98 7.24 2.16
N VAL A 10 -15.15 8.47 1.64
CA VAL A 10 -14.55 9.68 2.24
C VAL A 10 -15.08 9.90 3.66
N GLY A 11 -16.40 9.77 3.86
CA GLY A 11 -17.03 9.88 5.18
C GLY A 11 -16.52 8.83 6.16
N ASP A 12 -16.44 7.57 5.73
CA ASP A 12 -15.96 6.46 6.54
C ASP A 12 -14.47 6.61 6.91
N LEU A 13 -13.63 7.05 5.97
CA LEU A 13 -12.21 7.33 6.22
C LEU A 13 -12.04 8.45 7.26
N GLY A 14 -12.85 9.51 7.15
CA GLY A 14 -12.89 10.59 8.15
C GLY A 14 -13.34 10.08 9.53
N ALA A 15 -14.36 9.23 9.59
CA ALA A 15 -14.84 8.62 10.83
C ALA A 15 -13.80 7.68 11.48
N LEU A 16 -12.95 7.04 10.67
CA LEU A 16 -11.79 6.25 11.14
C LEU A 16 -10.63 7.13 11.65
N GLY A 17 -10.69 8.45 11.44
CA GLY A 17 -9.70 9.41 11.93
C GLY A 17 -8.63 9.81 10.93
N ILE A 18 -8.76 9.44 9.65
CA ILE A 18 -7.89 9.95 8.60
C ILE A 18 -8.16 11.45 8.43
N ALA A 19 -7.21 12.27 8.88
CA ALA A 19 -7.30 13.71 8.82
C ALA A 19 -6.78 14.26 7.48
N ARG A 20 -7.20 15.47 7.12
CA ARG A 20 -6.60 16.21 6.01
C ARG A 20 -5.11 16.43 6.26
N SER A 21 -4.35 16.53 5.18
CA SER A 21 -2.89 16.67 5.17
C SER A 21 -2.11 15.48 5.74
N SER A 22 -2.76 14.34 5.96
CA SER A 22 -2.10 13.13 6.45
C SER A 22 -1.21 12.48 5.37
N VAL A 23 -0.11 11.87 5.82
CA VAL A 23 0.60 10.84 5.04
C VAL A 23 -0.06 9.49 5.36
N VAL A 24 -0.49 8.74 4.35
CA VAL A 24 -1.22 7.48 4.53
C VAL A 24 -0.59 6.38 3.68
N LEU A 25 -0.07 5.34 4.34
CA LEU A 25 0.26 4.04 3.75
C LEU A 25 -1.00 3.18 3.69
N ALA A 26 -1.54 2.95 2.49
CA ALA A 26 -2.78 2.21 2.29
C ALA A 26 -2.52 0.79 1.74
N HIS A 27 -3.13 -0.19 2.38
CA HIS A 27 -3.32 -1.54 1.86
C HIS A 27 -4.82 -1.74 1.60
N THR A 28 -5.18 -2.25 0.42
CA THR A 28 -6.60 -2.35 0.02
C THR A 28 -6.95 -3.72 -0.52
N SER A 29 -8.17 -4.19 -0.25
CA SER A 29 -8.77 -5.32 -0.94
C SER A 29 -10.11 -4.91 -1.54
N LEU A 30 -10.13 -4.59 -2.84
CA LEU A 30 -11.32 -4.08 -3.52
C LEU A 30 -12.52 -5.02 -3.40
N SER A 31 -12.29 -6.34 -3.53
CA SER A 31 -13.36 -7.35 -3.43
C SER A 31 -14.01 -7.42 -2.05
N ARG A 32 -13.34 -6.93 -1.00
CA ARG A 32 -13.85 -6.90 0.38
C ARG A 32 -14.64 -5.64 0.71
N LEU A 33 -14.65 -4.64 -0.18
CA LEU A 33 -15.39 -3.39 -0.01
C LEU A 33 -16.84 -3.46 -0.55
N GLY A 34 -17.28 -4.63 -1.00
CA GLY A 34 -18.56 -4.78 -1.68
C GLY A 34 -18.51 -4.24 -3.11
N ARG A 35 -19.63 -3.70 -3.61
CA ARG A 35 -19.72 -3.19 -4.98
C ARG A 35 -19.42 -1.69 -4.99
N VAL A 36 -18.15 -1.35 -5.15
CA VAL A 36 -17.71 0.05 -5.30
C VAL A 36 -18.09 0.56 -6.69
N VAL A 37 -18.88 1.62 -6.74
CA VAL A 37 -19.23 2.30 -7.99
C VAL A 37 -17.97 2.97 -8.54
N GLY A 38 -17.48 2.51 -9.69
CA GLY A 38 -16.21 2.97 -10.29
C GLY A 38 -14.97 2.19 -9.84
N GLY A 39 -15.11 1.12 -9.06
CA GLY A 39 -14.03 0.19 -8.75
C GLY A 39 -12.82 0.85 -8.07
N GLU A 40 -11.62 0.42 -8.47
CA GLU A 40 -10.34 0.91 -7.98
C GLU A 40 -10.14 2.42 -8.12
N GLN A 41 -10.63 3.02 -9.22
CA GLN A 41 -10.52 4.45 -9.45
C GLN A 41 -11.29 5.25 -8.38
N ALA A 42 -12.47 4.77 -7.99
CA ALA A 42 -13.26 5.39 -6.94
C ALA A 42 -12.61 5.26 -5.56
N VAL A 43 -11.95 4.13 -5.27
CA VAL A 43 -11.19 3.95 -4.02
C VAL A 43 -10.02 4.94 -3.94
N ILE A 44 -9.24 5.09 -5.02
CA ILE A 44 -8.16 6.07 -5.09
C ILE A 44 -8.70 7.49 -4.92
N ALA A 45 -9.77 7.83 -5.65
CA ALA A 45 -10.39 9.15 -5.56
C ALA A 45 -10.83 9.47 -4.12
N ALA A 46 -11.45 8.51 -3.42
CA ALA A 46 -11.86 8.67 -2.03
C ALA A 46 -10.66 8.88 -1.10
N LEU A 47 -9.59 8.08 -1.24
CA LEU A 47 -8.37 8.22 -0.44
C LEU A 47 -7.73 9.61 -0.61
N LEU A 48 -7.58 10.07 -1.86
CA LEU A 48 -7.01 11.38 -2.17
C LEU A 48 -7.90 12.53 -1.70
N GLN A 49 -9.24 12.40 -1.82
CA GLN A 49 -10.17 13.40 -1.31
C GLN A 49 -10.14 13.50 0.23
N ALA A 50 -10.05 12.36 0.92
CA ALA A 50 -10.02 12.31 2.38
C ALA A 50 -8.77 13.01 2.95
N ILE A 51 -7.59 12.75 2.39
CA ILE A 51 -6.34 13.40 2.82
C ILE A 51 -6.19 14.81 2.26
N GLY A 52 -6.85 15.14 1.15
CA GLY A 52 -6.78 16.45 0.50
C GLY A 52 -5.44 16.73 -0.19
N PRO A 53 -5.29 17.90 -0.84
CA PRO A 53 -4.13 18.21 -1.70
C PRO A 53 -2.80 18.36 -0.96
N ALA A 54 -2.85 18.59 0.36
CA ALA A 54 -1.67 18.66 1.22
C ALA A 54 -1.31 17.30 1.84
N GLY A 55 -2.11 16.26 1.59
CA GLY A 55 -1.84 14.90 2.05
C GLY A 55 -0.98 14.10 1.06
N THR A 56 -0.37 13.03 1.54
CA THR A 56 0.42 12.12 0.69
C THR A 56 -0.10 10.70 0.82
N LEU A 57 -0.48 10.08 -0.29
CA LEU A 57 -0.89 8.68 -0.35
C LEU A 57 0.31 7.83 -0.74
N VAL A 58 0.49 6.70 -0.07
CA VAL A 58 1.54 5.71 -0.35
C VAL A 58 0.88 4.34 -0.44
N MET A 59 1.28 3.53 -1.41
CA MET A 59 0.89 2.12 -1.49
C MET A 59 2.10 1.25 -1.77
N PRO A 60 2.19 0.05 -1.18
CA PRO A 60 3.21 -0.90 -1.60
C PRO A 60 3.00 -1.29 -3.06
N SER A 61 4.10 -1.41 -3.79
CA SER A 61 4.13 -1.73 -5.21
C SER A 61 5.11 -2.88 -5.46
N GLN A 62 4.98 -3.95 -4.67
CA GLN A 62 5.96 -5.02 -4.63
C GLN A 62 5.89 -5.89 -5.89
N SER A 63 7.04 -6.40 -6.33
CA SER A 63 7.25 -7.12 -7.60
C SER A 63 8.01 -8.42 -7.34
N TRP A 64 7.35 -9.34 -6.63
CA TRP A 64 7.93 -10.64 -6.21
C TRP A 64 8.43 -11.50 -7.36
N GLN A 65 7.82 -11.37 -8.54
CA GLN A 65 8.23 -12.10 -9.75
C GLN A 65 9.64 -11.76 -10.22
N LEU A 66 10.28 -10.73 -9.66
CA LEU A 66 11.66 -10.34 -9.96
C LEU A 66 12.66 -10.78 -8.87
N CYS A 67 12.22 -11.48 -7.83
CA CYS A 67 13.11 -12.00 -6.81
C CYS A 67 13.95 -13.17 -7.35
N ASP A 68 15.14 -13.34 -6.76
CA ASP A 68 15.90 -14.58 -6.93
C ASP A 68 15.04 -15.77 -6.46
N PRO A 69 14.97 -16.88 -7.23
CA PRO A 69 14.15 -18.02 -6.84
C PRO A 69 14.60 -18.65 -5.51
N GLY A 70 15.90 -18.58 -5.18
CA GLY A 70 16.40 -19.03 -3.88
C GLY A 70 16.07 -18.11 -2.72
N TYR A 71 15.73 -16.83 -2.99
CA TYR A 71 15.19 -15.93 -1.96
C TYR A 71 13.72 -16.21 -1.65
N LEU A 72 12.94 -16.62 -2.65
CA LEU A 72 11.52 -16.92 -2.48
C LEU A 72 11.25 -18.30 -1.88
N ASP A 73 12.22 -19.21 -1.97
CA ASP A 73 12.00 -20.64 -1.74
C ASP A 73 10.80 -21.16 -2.56
N ASP A 74 10.77 -20.76 -3.84
CA ASP A 74 9.65 -21.02 -4.74
C ASP A 74 9.55 -22.52 -5.05
N PRO A 75 8.49 -23.22 -4.61
CA PRO A 75 8.36 -24.66 -4.81
C PRO A 75 8.14 -25.04 -6.28
N ASP A 76 7.70 -24.09 -7.11
CA ASP A 76 7.43 -24.33 -8.53
C ASP A 76 8.70 -24.13 -9.38
N VAL A 77 9.80 -23.63 -8.79
CA VAL A 77 11.06 -23.33 -9.49
C VAL A 77 12.22 -24.11 -8.83
N PRO A 78 12.49 -25.34 -9.28
CA PRO A 78 13.46 -26.19 -8.61
C PRO A 78 14.92 -25.69 -8.81
N PRO A 79 15.86 -25.96 -7.87
CA PRO A 79 17.20 -25.37 -7.88
C PRO A 79 18.01 -25.56 -9.15
N GLU A 80 17.76 -26.64 -9.90
CA GLU A 80 18.47 -26.99 -11.14
C GLU A 80 18.26 -25.94 -12.25
N VAL A 81 17.13 -25.23 -12.24
CA VAL A 81 16.80 -24.20 -13.24
C VAL A 81 17.09 -22.77 -12.77
N TRP A 82 17.56 -22.57 -11.54
CA TRP A 82 17.85 -21.23 -11.01
C TRP A 82 18.86 -20.44 -11.85
N PRO A 83 19.95 -21.02 -12.39
CA PRO A 83 20.85 -20.29 -13.28
C PRO A 83 20.13 -19.70 -14.49
N LEU A 84 19.24 -20.49 -15.12
CA LEU A 84 18.43 -20.04 -16.25
C LEU A 84 17.51 -18.87 -15.86
N VAL A 85 16.85 -18.95 -14.70
CA VAL A 85 16.00 -17.86 -14.21
C VAL A 85 16.82 -16.59 -13.98
N ARG A 86 17.98 -16.69 -13.34
CA ARG A 86 18.87 -15.55 -13.08
C ARG A 86 19.38 -14.90 -14.36
N ASP A 87 19.72 -15.69 -15.37
CA ASP A 87 20.20 -15.20 -16.67
C ASP A 87 19.11 -14.50 -17.50
N HIS A 88 17.84 -14.79 -17.23
CA HIS A 88 16.69 -14.27 -17.99
C HIS A 88 15.76 -13.34 -17.21
N LEU A 89 16.02 -13.08 -15.93
CA LEU A 89 15.22 -12.17 -15.12
C LEU A 89 15.32 -10.74 -15.68
N PRO A 90 14.19 -10.09 -16.02
CA PRO A 90 14.24 -8.73 -16.52
C PRO A 90 14.63 -7.75 -15.41
N ALA A 91 15.32 -6.68 -15.81
CA ALA A 91 15.63 -5.59 -14.91
C ALA A 91 14.34 -4.90 -14.44
N TYR A 92 14.34 -4.47 -13.18
CA TYR A 92 13.26 -3.64 -12.64
C TYR A 92 13.26 -2.26 -13.29
N ASP A 93 12.11 -1.89 -13.85
CA ASP A 93 11.76 -0.53 -14.25
C ASP A 93 10.60 -0.02 -13.36
N PRO A 94 10.78 1.09 -12.60
CA PRO A 94 9.72 1.66 -11.79
C PRO A 94 8.42 1.96 -12.56
N ALA A 95 8.52 2.36 -13.84
CA ALA A 95 7.38 2.70 -14.68
C ALA A 95 6.68 1.45 -15.24
N GLY A 96 7.44 0.55 -15.87
CA GLY A 96 6.91 -0.61 -16.57
C GLY A 96 6.62 -1.83 -15.69
N THR A 97 7.37 -2.06 -14.61
CA THR A 97 7.27 -3.31 -13.85
C THR A 97 5.94 -3.40 -13.10
N PRO A 98 5.09 -4.40 -13.36
CA PRO A 98 3.83 -4.54 -12.66
C PRO A 98 4.04 -4.99 -11.21
N THR A 99 3.07 -4.70 -10.37
CA THR A 99 3.02 -5.29 -9.03
C THR A 99 2.59 -6.76 -9.08
N ARG A 100 2.88 -7.49 -8.00
CA ARG A 100 2.32 -8.81 -7.72
C ARG A 100 1.72 -8.80 -6.32
N THR A 101 0.55 -9.41 -6.20
CA THR A 101 -0.24 -9.54 -4.95
C THR A 101 -0.64 -8.23 -4.25
N MET A 102 -0.36 -7.05 -4.80
CA MET A 102 -0.73 -5.76 -4.19
C MET A 102 -2.19 -5.34 -4.43
N GLY A 103 -2.83 -5.93 -5.45
CA GLY A 103 -4.22 -5.67 -5.82
C GLY A 103 -4.41 -4.56 -6.85
N ALA A 104 -5.61 -4.53 -7.46
CA ALA A 104 -5.92 -3.64 -8.59
C ALA A 104 -5.81 -2.13 -8.24
N VAL A 105 -6.11 -1.75 -7.00
CA VAL A 105 -6.01 -0.36 -6.54
C VAL A 105 -4.55 0.11 -6.52
N ALA A 106 -3.64 -0.68 -5.96
CA ALA A 106 -2.22 -0.36 -5.94
C ALA A 106 -1.61 -0.36 -7.35
N GLU A 107 -2.05 -1.28 -8.20
CA GLU A 107 -1.60 -1.37 -9.59
C GLU A 107 -2.04 -0.16 -10.42
N LEU A 108 -3.29 0.30 -10.27
CA LEU A 108 -3.73 1.54 -10.91
C LEU A 108 -3.00 2.75 -10.32
N PHE A 109 -2.91 2.83 -8.99
CA PHE A 109 -2.31 3.96 -8.27
C PHE A 109 -0.88 4.26 -8.72
N ARG A 110 -0.02 3.24 -8.88
CA ARG A 110 1.38 3.45 -9.29
C ARG A 110 1.54 4.04 -10.70
N THR A 111 0.48 4.02 -11.52
CA THR A 111 0.50 4.50 -12.91
C THR A 111 -0.11 5.90 -13.06
N LEU A 112 -0.62 6.50 -11.98
CA LEU A 112 -1.22 7.81 -12.05
C LEU A 112 -0.18 8.89 -12.37
N PRO A 113 -0.56 9.93 -13.15
CA PRO A 113 0.30 11.09 -13.36
C PRO A 113 0.74 11.71 -12.03
N GLY A 114 2.05 11.93 -11.88
CA GLY A 114 2.66 12.50 -10.69
C GLY A 114 2.95 11.49 -9.57
N ALA A 115 2.49 10.23 -9.68
CA ALA A 115 2.91 9.19 -8.76
C ALA A 115 4.38 8.83 -9.03
N VAL A 116 5.17 8.70 -7.97
CA VAL A 116 6.58 8.32 -8.02
C VAL A 116 6.79 7.02 -7.28
N ARG A 117 7.76 6.21 -7.71
CA ARG A 117 8.01 4.87 -7.16
C ARG A 117 9.48 4.71 -6.80
N SER A 118 9.74 4.13 -5.63
CA SER A 118 11.10 3.89 -5.13
C SER A 118 11.84 2.84 -5.97
N HIS A 119 13.17 2.88 -6.02
CA HIS A 119 13.98 2.06 -6.91
C HIS A 119 14.21 0.59 -6.50
N HIS A 120 13.68 0.13 -5.36
CA HIS A 120 13.92 -1.24 -4.92
C HIS A 120 13.21 -2.29 -5.82
N PRO A 121 13.94 -3.28 -6.38
CA PRO A 121 13.44 -4.14 -7.46
C PRO A 121 12.23 -5.02 -7.13
N HIS A 122 12.07 -5.44 -5.87
CA HIS A 122 10.93 -6.27 -5.45
C HIS A 122 10.17 -5.74 -4.22
N ARG A 123 10.69 -4.76 -3.46
CA ARG A 123 10.05 -4.19 -2.26
C ARG A 123 9.48 -2.78 -2.46
N SER A 124 9.51 -2.23 -3.68
CA SER A 124 9.19 -0.81 -3.93
C SER A 124 7.83 -0.33 -3.40
N PHE A 125 7.75 0.97 -3.10
CA PHE A 125 6.52 1.71 -2.78
C PHE A 125 6.26 2.76 -3.86
N ALA A 126 4.98 2.99 -4.16
CA ALA A 126 4.53 4.13 -4.95
C ALA A 126 3.94 5.19 -4.00
N ALA A 127 4.14 6.47 -4.32
CA ALA A 127 3.65 7.59 -3.54
C ALA A 127 3.15 8.74 -4.43
N LEU A 128 2.16 9.49 -3.95
CA LEU A 128 1.58 10.65 -4.61
C LEU A 128 1.20 11.71 -3.57
N GLY A 129 1.66 12.95 -3.77
CA GLY A 129 1.43 14.08 -2.87
C GLY A 129 2.72 14.83 -2.51
N PRO A 130 2.66 15.85 -1.63
CA PRO A 130 3.79 16.73 -1.33
C PRO A 130 5.05 16.02 -0.82
N HIS A 131 4.90 14.93 -0.07
CA HIS A 131 6.03 14.16 0.48
C HIS A 131 6.42 12.96 -0.39
N ALA A 132 5.81 12.77 -1.55
CA ALA A 132 5.99 11.55 -2.33
C ALA A 132 7.46 11.32 -2.73
N ALA A 133 8.13 12.35 -3.24
CA ALA A 133 9.53 12.29 -3.63
C ALA A 133 10.45 12.00 -2.43
N GLU A 134 10.20 12.64 -1.28
CA GLU A 134 10.94 12.43 -0.04
C GLU A 134 10.82 10.97 0.45
N ILE A 135 9.60 10.42 0.44
CA ILE A 135 9.30 9.07 0.91
C ILE A 135 10.02 8.02 0.07
N VAL A 136 10.06 8.18 -1.25
CA VAL A 136 10.62 7.15 -2.16
C VAL A 136 12.10 7.35 -2.48
N ALA A 137 12.71 8.44 -2.00
CA ALA A 137 14.08 8.82 -2.34
C ALA A 137 15.14 7.79 -1.92
N VAL A 138 14.99 7.20 -0.73
CA VAL A 138 15.94 6.23 -0.17
C VAL A 138 15.25 4.87 -0.03
N HIS A 139 15.78 3.86 -0.69
CA HIS A 139 15.30 2.49 -0.59
C HIS A 139 16.42 1.49 -0.92
N ASP A 140 17.26 1.22 0.09
CA ASP A 140 18.45 0.40 -0.09
C ASP A 140 18.12 -1.09 -0.24
N LEU A 141 18.96 -1.80 -1.01
CA LEU A 141 18.77 -3.21 -1.35
C LEU A 141 18.90 -4.14 -0.14
N ASP A 142 19.81 -3.82 0.78
CA ASP A 142 20.09 -4.60 1.99
C ASP A 142 19.23 -4.16 3.19
N CYS A 143 18.52 -3.03 3.07
CA CYS A 143 17.67 -2.47 4.11
C CYS A 143 16.23 -2.15 3.60
N PRO A 144 15.54 -3.08 2.91
CA PRO A 144 14.27 -2.78 2.21
C PRO A 144 13.14 -2.27 3.11
N ASN A 145 13.17 -2.61 4.40
CA ASN A 145 12.13 -2.24 5.36
C ASN A 145 12.68 -1.59 6.63
N GLY A 146 13.95 -1.17 6.62
CA GLY A 146 14.62 -0.63 7.81
C GLY A 146 14.84 0.88 7.73
N GLU A 147 15.87 1.35 8.41
CA GLU A 147 16.22 2.78 8.57
C GLU A 147 16.55 3.48 7.24
N ARG A 148 16.90 2.73 6.19
CA ARG A 148 17.15 3.25 4.85
C ARG A 148 16.10 2.79 3.84
N SER A 149 14.84 2.98 4.22
CA SER A 149 13.67 2.63 3.41
C SER A 149 12.56 3.68 3.48
N PRO A 150 11.57 3.64 2.57
CA PRO A 150 10.38 4.48 2.66
C PRO A 150 9.62 4.34 3.97
N LEU A 151 9.68 3.17 4.64
CA LEU A 151 9.04 2.96 5.93
C LEU A 151 9.64 3.87 7.01
N LYS A 152 10.96 4.12 6.98
CA LYS A 152 11.59 5.04 7.93
C LYS A 152 11.15 6.48 7.70
N THR A 153 11.13 6.95 6.45
CA THR A 153 10.64 8.31 6.14
C THR A 153 9.18 8.47 6.54
N MET A 154 8.33 7.47 6.26
CA MET A 154 6.93 7.48 6.70
C MET A 154 6.77 7.44 8.23
N TYR A 155 7.69 6.78 8.95
CA TYR A 155 7.73 6.82 10.41
C TYR A 155 8.03 8.24 10.91
N ASP A 156 9.03 8.91 10.32
CA ASP A 156 9.43 10.28 10.69
C ASP A 156 8.33 11.31 10.38
N LEU A 157 7.54 11.07 9.34
CA LEU A 157 6.38 11.89 8.96
C LEU A 157 5.10 11.59 9.76
N ASP A 158 5.15 10.75 10.80
CA ASP A 158 4.00 10.36 11.64
C ASP A 158 2.79 9.86 10.81
N SER A 159 3.12 9.05 9.78
CA SER A 159 2.16 8.52 8.81
C SER A 159 1.09 7.61 9.45
N TRP A 160 -0.01 7.44 8.73
CA TRP A 160 -1.05 6.48 9.06
C TRP A 160 -0.88 5.23 8.22
N THR A 161 -1.03 4.05 8.81
CA THR A 161 -1.23 2.80 8.07
C THR A 161 -2.72 2.47 8.05
N LEU A 162 -3.30 2.36 6.85
CA LEU A 162 -4.70 2.04 6.62
C LEU A 162 -4.83 0.65 6.00
N LEU A 163 -5.57 -0.23 6.67
CA LEU A 163 -5.96 -1.54 6.17
C LEU A 163 -7.43 -1.49 5.73
N LEU A 164 -7.67 -1.29 4.43
CA LEU A 164 -9.00 -1.10 3.86
C LEU A 164 -9.49 -2.39 3.20
N GLY A 165 -10.29 -3.15 3.93
CA GLY A 165 -10.77 -4.48 3.48
C GLY A 165 -9.68 -5.56 3.49
N VAL A 166 -8.49 -5.25 4.00
CA VAL A 166 -7.40 -6.21 4.20
C VAL A 166 -7.45 -6.71 5.64
N GLY A 167 -7.47 -8.02 5.85
CA GLY A 167 -7.67 -8.59 7.18
C GLY A 167 -9.15 -8.60 7.60
N GLY A 168 -9.40 -8.45 8.91
CA GLY A 168 -10.74 -8.44 9.49
C GLY A 168 -11.49 -7.11 9.26
N ARG A 169 -11.70 -6.34 10.33
CA ARG A 169 -12.33 -5.01 10.23
C ARG A 169 -11.35 -3.98 9.64
N PRO A 170 -11.83 -2.86 9.07
CA PRO A 170 -10.95 -1.75 8.69
C PRO A 170 -10.17 -1.26 9.90
N GLU A 171 -8.85 -1.19 9.77
CA GLU A 171 -7.95 -0.85 10.86
C GLU A 171 -7.00 0.27 10.45
N VAL A 172 -6.73 1.15 11.41
CA VAL A 172 -5.85 2.30 11.24
C VAL A 172 -4.82 2.30 12.36
N LEU A 173 -3.54 2.34 11.99
CA LEU A 173 -2.41 2.34 12.93
C LEU A 173 -1.55 3.58 12.72
N ARG A 174 -0.98 4.12 13.81
CA ARG A 174 0.06 5.15 13.76
C ARG A 174 1.33 4.67 14.46
N PRO A 175 2.53 5.02 13.97
CA PRO A 175 3.77 4.84 14.70
C PRO A 175 3.66 5.43 16.12
N GLY A 176 4.07 4.67 17.15
CA GLY A 176 4.17 5.17 18.53
C GLY A 176 2.85 5.40 19.28
N ARG A 177 1.67 5.25 18.65
CA ARG A 177 0.38 5.25 19.35
C ARG A 177 -0.29 3.89 19.18
N ALA A 178 -0.41 3.14 20.27
CA ALA A 178 -1.25 1.94 20.30
C ALA A 178 -2.61 2.27 19.69
N ALA A 179 -3.06 1.45 18.73
CA ALA A 179 -4.36 1.61 18.07
C ALA A 179 -5.42 1.95 19.11
N ARG A 180 -6.23 2.99 18.87
CA ARG A 180 -7.44 3.23 19.67
C ARG A 180 -8.32 2.00 19.50
N ARG A 181 -8.18 1.03 20.40
CA ARG A 181 -9.13 -0.07 20.55
C ARG A 181 -10.47 0.58 20.85
N SER A 182 -11.40 0.55 19.90
CA SER A 182 -12.81 0.77 20.21
C SER A 182 -13.24 -0.38 21.13
N ARG A 183 -13.11 -0.16 22.45
CA ARG A 183 -13.78 -1.01 23.43
C ARG A 183 -15.28 -0.78 23.25
N SER A 184 -16.00 -1.81 22.83
CA SER A 184 -17.42 -1.95 23.12
C SER A 184 -17.60 -3.22 23.95
N PRO A 185 -18.46 -3.21 24.99
CA PRO A 185 -18.52 -4.27 25.98
C PRO A 185 -19.03 -5.57 25.36
N ALA A 186 -18.55 -6.69 25.91
CA ALA A 186 -19.04 -8.02 25.55
C ALA A 186 -20.56 -8.10 25.75
N PRO A 187 -21.30 -8.81 24.88
CA PRO A 187 -22.70 -9.08 25.14
C PRO A 187 -22.80 -9.97 26.37
N HIS A 188 -23.51 -9.52 27.39
CA HIS A 188 -24.00 -10.36 28.47
C HIS A 188 -24.92 -11.42 27.85
N LEU A 189 -24.52 -12.67 27.93
CA LEU A 189 -25.40 -13.81 27.69
C LEU A 189 -26.31 -13.96 28.92
N GLY A 190 -27.59 -13.68 28.72
CA GLY A 190 -28.69 -14.19 29.53
C GLY A 190 -29.42 -15.28 28.76
#